data_AF-D3BQT5-F1
#
_entry.id   AF-D3BQT5-F1
#
_cell.length_a   1.000
_cell.length_b   1.000
_cell.length_c   1.000
_cell.angle_alpha   90.00
_cell.angle_beta   90.00
_cell.angle_gamma   90.00
#
_symmetry.space_group_name_H-M   'P 1'
#
loop_
_entity.id
_entity.type
_entity.pdbx_description
1 polymer ?
#
loop_
_entity_poly.entity_id
_entity_poly.type
_entity_poly.pdbx_seq_one_letter_code
_entity_poly.pdbx_strand_id
1 'polypeptide(L)'
;MLAFTKWMWRGAFNYTRSAYEKKSSRFVPEHLTSINYPDTNFVVTGANSGIGYATALDLARRGGRVHMICRNKERGEQALFNIIQETGSENMIDEGERIDVLILNAGVMMSHRTTTDEGHEMTFATNLLGPYLRTPEQGADTIVWLAVSPTVENESGGFYEDRELTAKHLTKDTESTREEIDNLWTYLEKCVQDEEQQPKEQQPNSRDNSDNEHPDGLVEGETHPMR
;
A
#
# COMPACT_ATOMS: atom_id res chain seq x y z
N MET A 1 -15.55 10.28 27.05
CA MET A 1 -16.86 9.85 26.51
C MET A 1 -17.21 10.48 25.15
N LEU A 2 -17.05 11.81 24.94
CA LEU A 2 -17.35 12.48 23.66
C LEU A 2 -16.47 12.08 22.46
N ALA A 3 -15.18 11.80 22.66
CA ALA A 3 -14.28 11.39 21.57
C ALA A 3 -14.61 9.98 21.05
N PHE A 4 -14.95 9.06 21.95
CA PHE A 4 -15.36 7.69 21.62
C PHE A 4 -16.65 7.67 20.79
N THR A 5 -17.64 8.48 21.16
CA THR A 5 -18.90 8.57 20.39
C THR A 5 -18.71 9.26 19.03
N LYS A 6 -17.86 10.30 18.92
CA LYS A 6 -17.48 10.93 17.64
C LYS A 6 -16.82 9.91 16.70
N TRP A 7 -15.90 9.09 17.22
CA TRP A 7 -15.20 8.07 16.45
C TRP A 7 -16.16 6.97 15.97
N MET A 8 -17.04 6.48 16.85
CA MET A 8 -18.05 5.46 16.49
C MET A 8 -19.05 5.98 15.44
N TRP A 9 -19.51 7.24 15.56
CA TRP A 9 -20.36 7.85 14.54
C TRP A 9 -19.62 8.01 13.21
N ARG A 10 -18.46 8.68 13.17
CA ARG A 10 -17.70 8.84 11.92
C ARG A 10 -17.37 7.49 11.29
N GLY A 11 -16.99 6.50 12.11
CA GLY A 11 -16.69 5.15 11.65
C GLY A 11 -17.88 4.46 11.00
N ALA A 12 -19.06 4.51 11.63
CA ALA A 12 -20.28 3.93 11.07
C ALA A 12 -20.66 4.57 9.72
N PHE A 13 -20.50 5.89 9.57
CA PHE A 13 -20.88 6.63 8.37
C PHE A 13 -19.85 6.65 7.24
N ASN A 14 -18.60 6.25 7.50
CA ASN A 14 -17.53 6.34 6.49
C ASN A 14 -16.78 5.02 6.32
N TYR A 15 -16.51 4.25 7.35
CA TYR A 15 -15.63 3.06 7.24
C TYR A 15 -16.38 1.74 7.13
N THR A 16 -17.71 1.76 7.02
CA THR A 16 -18.52 0.57 6.80
C THR A 16 -18.78 0.31 5.31
N ARG A 17 -19.01 -0.96 4.97
CA ARG A 17 -19.42 -1.43 3.64
C ARG A 17 -20.69 -0.73 3.16
N SER A 18 -21.73 -0.69 4.00
CA SER A 18 -23.01 -0.09 3.63
C SER A 18 -22.91 1.43 3.43
N ALA A 19 -22.07 2.11 4.22
CA ALA A 19 -21.78 3.51 3.99
C ALA A 19 -21.09 3.74 2.64
N TYR A 20 -20.08 2.92 2.33
CA TYR A 20 -19.41 2.97 1.02
C TYR A 20 -20.41 2.73 -0.11
N GLU A 21 -21.21 1.67 -0.06
CA GLU A 21 -22.21 1.33 -1.09
C GLU A 21 -23.23 2.45 -1.32
N LYS A 22 -23.65 3.12 -0.24
CA LYS A 22 -24.54 4.26 -0.34
C LYS A 22 -23.88 5.43 -1.06
N LYS A 23 -22.62 5.73 -0.75
CA LYS A 23 -21.87 6.84 -1.37
C LYS A 23 -21.46 6.52 -2.80
N SER A 24 -21.10 5.28 -3.09
CA SER A 24 -20.66 4.84 -4.42
C SER A 24 -21.75 4.98 -5.48
N SER A 25 -23.03 5.05 -5.09
CA SER A 25 -24.13 5.43 -5.99
C SER A 25 -23.96 6.80 -6.66
N ARG A 26 -23.09 7.66 -6.12
CA ARG A 26 -22.76 8.99 -6.68
C ARG A 26 -21.48 8.98 -7.52
N PHE A 27 -20.75 7.89 -7.53
CA PHE A 27 -19.50 7.81 -8.27
C PHE A 27 -19.82 7.78 -9.75
N VAL A 28 -19.15 8.64 -10.50
CA VAL A 28 -19.23 8.69 -11.96
C VAL A 28 -18.37 7.53 -12.50
N PRO A 29 -18.95 6.47 -13.09
CA PRO A 29 -18.20 5.30 -13.51
C PRO A 29 -17.08 5.64 -14.50
N GLU A 30 -17.32 6.60 -15.39
CA GLU A 30 -16.40 7.07 -16.43
C GLU A 30 -15.10 7.66 -15.85
N HIS A 31 -15.08 8.02 -14.57
CA HIS A 31 -13.84 8.43 -13.90
C HIS A 31 -12.83 7.28 -13.78
N LEU A 32 -13.25 6.04 -14.02
CA LEU A 32 -12.41 4.85 -14.00
C LEU A 32 -12.65 3.90 -15.19
N THR A 33 -13.86 3.72 -15.71
CA THR A 33 -14.16 2.59 -16.63
C THR A 33 -13.55 2.71 -18.03
N SER A 34 -13.15 3.90 -18.47
CA SER A 34 -12.67 4.18 -19.83
C SER A 34 -11.16 4.43 -19.91
N ILE A 35 -10.40 4.08 -18.86
CA ILE A 35 -9.00 4.51 -18.74
C ILE A 35 -8.04 3.33 -18.61
N ASN A 36 -7.15 3.23 -19.60
CA ASN A 36 -6.02 2.29 -19.62
C ASN A 36 -4.71 3.07 -19.49
N TYR A 37 -3.73 2.46 -18.83
CA TYR A 37 -2.43 3.04 -18.50
C TYR A 37 -1.26 2.13 -18.90
N PRO A 38 -1.18 1.65 -20.15
CA PRO A 38 -0.22 0.63 -20.58
C PRO A 38 1.26 1.05 -20.42
N ASP A 39 1.52 2.36 -20.45
CA ASP A 39 2.87 2.94 -20.38
C ASP A 39 3.16 3.63 -19.04
N THR A 40 2.31 3.43 -18.03
CA THR A 40 2.45 4.08 -16.73
C THR A 40 2.99 3.11 -15.69
N ASN A 41 4.03 3.56 -14.99
CA ASN A 41 4.72 2.81 -13.97
C ASN A 41 4.23 3.20 -12.57
N PHE A 42 3.50 2.28 -11.93
CA PHE A 42 2.96 2.42 -10.59
C PHE A 42 3.82 1.68 -9.58
N VAL A 43 4.19 2.32 -8.47
CA VAL A 43 4.79 1.65 -7.31
C VAL A 43 3.75 1.55 -6.21
N VAL A 44 3.50 0.34 -5.70
CA VAL A 44 2.53 0.11 -4.62
C VAL A 44 3.21 -0.55 -3.44
N THR A 45 3.19 0.11 -2.26
CA THR A 45 3.73 -0.48 -1.03
C THR A 45 2.68 -1.31 -0.29
N GLY A 46 3.11 -2.43 0.30
CA GLY A 46 2.20 -3.35 0.99
C GLY A 46 1.23 -4.05 0.03
N ALA A 47 1.64 -4.24 -1.23
CA ALA A 47 0.80 -4.76 -2.30
C ALA A 47 0.46 -6.26 -2.18
N ASN A 48 1.00 -6.98 -1.20
CA ASN A 48 0.78 -8.43 -1.07
C ASN A 48 -0.52 -8.82 -0.34
N SER A 49 -1.30 -7.86 0.18
CA SER A 49 -2.57 -8.15 0.86
C SER A 49 -3.47 -6.93 0.98
N GLY A 50 -4.75 -7.16 1.30
CA GLY A 50 -5.70 -6.09 1.66
C GLY A 50 -5.83 -5.02 0.59
N ILE A 51 -5.96 -3.76 1.02
CA ILE A 51 -6.19 -2.60 0.14
C ILE A 51 -5.05 -2.44 -0.88
N GLY A 52 -3.80 -2.72 -0.48
CA GLY A 52 -2.64 -2.64 -1.38
C GLY A 52 -2.71 -3.65 -2.51
N TYR A 53 -3.11 -4.89 -2.19
CA TYR A 53 -3.33 -5.93 -3.21
C TYR A 53 -4.46 -5.55 -4.17
N ALA A 54 -5.60 -5.11 -3.64
CA ALA A 54 -6.74 -4.71 -4.46
C ALA A 54 -6.38 -3.51 -5.37
N THR A 55 -5.58 -2.57 -4.87
CA THR A 55 -5.05 -1.45 -5.67
C THR A 55 -4.14 -1.95 -6.79
N ALA A 56 -3.16 -2.80 -6.48
CA ALA A 56 -2.23 -3.36 -7.46
C ALA A 56 -2.98 -4.16 -8.55
N LEU A 57 -3.95 -4.98 -8.15
CA LEU A 57 -4.79 -5.74 -9.06
C LEU A 57 -5.59 -4.84 -10.00
N ASP A 58 -6.22 -3.78 -9.49
CA ASP A 58 -7.03 -2.87 -10.31
C ASP A 58 -6.17 -2.08 -11.31
N LEU A 59 -4.99 -1.62 -10.89
CA LEU A 59 -4.03 -0.96 -11.77
C LEU A 59 -3.51 -1.91 -12.86
N ALA A 60 -3.20 -3.16 -12.52
CA ALA A 60 -2.79 -4.17 -13.49
C ALA A 60 -3.92 -4.49 -14.50
N ARG A 61 -5.18 -4.59 -14.06
CA ARG A 61 -6.34 -4.77 -14.96
C ARG A 61 -6.49 -3.65 -15.99
N ARG A 62 -5.96 -2.46 -15.71
CA ARG A 62 -5.95 -1.29 -16.61
C ARG A 62 -4.74 -1.26 -17.55
N GLY A 63 -3.93 -2.31 -17.54
CA GLY A 63 -2.67 -2.39 -18.27
C GLY A 63 -1.50 -1.67 -17.61
N GLY A 64 -1.69 -1.08 -16.42
CA GLY A 64 -0.62 -0.44 -15.67
C GLY A 64 0.52 -1.41 -15.33
N ARG A 65 1.76 -0.92 -15.42
CA ARG A 65 2.94 -1.66 -14.95
C ARG A 65 3.07 -1.45 -13.45
N VAL A 66 2.93 -2.50 -12.66
CA VAL A 66 2.86 -2.40 -11.20
C VAL A 66 4.09 -2.99 -10.53
N HIS A 67 4.89 -2.14 -9.90
CA HIS A 67 6.01 -2.52 -9.04
C HIS A 67 5.51 -2.73 -7.60
N MET A 68 5.41 -4.00 -7.20
CA MET A 68 4.91 -4.38 -5.88
C MET A 68 6.02 -4.36 -4.83
N ILE A 69 5.98 -3.42 -3.89
CA ILE A 69 6.95 -3.34 -2.79
C ILE A 69 6.39 -4.04 -1.56
N CYS A 70 6.97 -5.20 -1.26
CA CYS A 70 6.50 -6.08 -0.18
C CYS A 70 7.63 -6.37 0.81
N ARG A 71 7.32 -6.36 2.12
CA ARG A 71 8.31 -6.67 3.17
C ARG A 71 8.72 -8.15 3.18
N ASN A 72 7.78 -9.04 2.88
CA ASN A 72 8.02 -10.48 2.80
C ASN A 72 7.99 -10.89 1.32
N LYS A 73 9.13 -11.39 0.83
CA LYS A 73 9.31 -11.77 -0.58
C LYS A 73 8.36 -12.87 -1.02
N GLU A 74 8.28 -13.97 -0.28
CA GLU A 74 7.44 -15.13 -0.62
C GLU A 74 5.95 -14.76 -0.75
N ARG A 75 5.42 -13.99 0.22
CA ARG A 75 4.04 -13.48 0.14
C ARG A 75 3.84 -12.51 -1.01
N GLY A 76 4.86 -11.72 -1.33
CA GLY A 76 4.86 -10.83 -2.50
C GLY A 76 4.78 -11.61 -3.79
N GLU A 77 5.62 -12.64 -3.96
CA GLU A 77 5.65 -13.53 -5.14
C GLU A 77 4.33 -14.30 -5.31
N GLN A 78 3.72 -14.76 -4.21
CA GLN A 78 2.42 -15.40 -4.28
C GLN A 78 1.30 -14.43 -4.70
N ALA A 79 1.30 -13.21 -4.18
CA ALA A 79 0.35 -12.18 -4.60
C ALA A 79 0.55 -11.78 -6.07
N LEU A 80 1.81 -11.63 -6.49
CA LEU A 80 2.19 -11.38 -7.88
C LEU A 80 1.63 -12.46 -8.81
N PHE A 81 1.85 -13.74 -8.46
CA PHE A 81 1.32 -14.87 -9.23
C PHE A 81 -0.21 -14.77 -9.39
N ASN A 82 -0.94 -14.47 -8.32
CA ASN A 82 -2.40 -14.34 -8.39
C ASN A 82 -2.85 -13.19 -9.30
N ILE A 83 -2.19 -12.02 -9.25
CA ILE A 83 -2.52 -10.89 -10.12
C ILE A 83 -2.25 -11.24 -11.59
N ILE A 84 -1.12 -11.89 -11.89
CA ILE A 84 -0.82 -12.32 -13.27
C ILE A 84 -1.87 -13.29 -13.77
N GLN A 85 -2.25 -14.29 -12.96
CA GLN A 85 -3.30 -15.26 -13.33
C GLN A 85 -4.65 -14.60 -13.59
N GLU A 86 -5.01 -13.57 -12.80
CA GLU A 86 -6.31 -12.92 -12.90
C GLU A 86 -6.38 -11.88 -14.03
N THR A 87 -5.27 -11.22 -14.36
CA THR A 87 -5.24 -10.10 -15.31
C THR A 87 -4.64 -10.47 -16.66
N GLY A 88 -3.86 -11.55 -16.74
CA GLY A 88 -3.03 -11.85 -17.91
C GLY A 88 -1.89 -10.86 -18.13
N SER A 89 -1.59 -9.99 -17.14
CA SER A 89 -0.53 -8.99 -17.26
C SER A 89 0.84 -9.64 -17.19
N GLU A 90 1.62 -9.57 -18.26
CA GLU A 90 3.01 -10.08 -18.31
C GLU A 90 4.04 -9.01 -17.86
N ASN A 91 3.62 -7.75 -17.73
CA ASN A 91 4.50 -6.62 -17.49
C ASN A 91 4.61 -6.27 -15.99
N MET A 92 5.45 -7.01 -15.26
CA MET A 92 5.87 -6.64 -13.91
C MET A 92 7.39 -6.83 -13.80
N ILE A 93 8.18 -5.82 -14.23
CA ILE A 93 9.63 -6.01 -14.36
C ILE A 93 10.45 -4.78 -13.88
N ASP A 94 11.59 -5.15 -13.30
CA ASP A 94 12.93 -4.57 -13.25
C ASP A 94 13.25 -3.29 -12.48
N GLU A 95 14.44 -3.34 -11.88
CA GLU A 95 15.12 -2.22 -11.25
C GLU A 95 15.63 -1.26 -12.35
N GLY A 96 14.99 -0.09 -12.52
CA GLY A 96 15.53 0.97 -13.40
C GLY A 96 14.52 1.73 -14.26
N GLU A 97 13.23 1.40 -14.24
CA GLU A 97 12.23 2.18 -14.97
C GLU A 97 11.84 3.49 -14.24
N ARG A 98 11.45 4.51 -15.02
CA ARG A 98 10.91 5.78 -14.50
C ARG A 98 9.62 5.50 -13.75
N ILE A 99 9.48 6.02 -12.53
CA ILE A 99 8.24 5.93 -11.74
C ILE A 99 7.32 7.10 -12.09
N ASP A 100 6.07 6.80 -12.45
CA ASP A 100 5.02 7.80 -12.69
C ASP A 100 4.21 8.10 -11.43
N VAL A 101 3.79 7.05 -10.73
CA VAL A 101 2.88 7.15 -9.59
C VAL A 101 3.39 6.29 -8.44
N LEU A 102 3.52 6.89 -7.26
CA LEU A 102 3.90 6.20 -6.02
C LEU A 102 2.71 6.15 -5.06
N ILE A 103 2.27 4.94 -4.72
CA ILE A 103 1.17 4.67 -3.79
C ILE A 103 1.75 4.13 -2.48
N LEU A 104 1.78 5.02 -1.47
CA LEU A 104 2.21 4.71 -0.12
C LEU A 104 1.04 4.12 0.70
N ASN A 105 0.67 2.89 0.37
CA ASN A 105 -0.45 2.19 1.02
C ASN A 105 -0.04 1.41 2.28
N ALA A 106 1.22 0.97 2.39
CA ALA A 106 1.65 0.13 3.50
C ALA A 106 1.36 0.78 4.87
N GLY A 107 0.40 0.21 5.58
CA GLY A 107 0.08 0.52 6.97
C GLY A 107 0.25 -0.71 7.84
N VAL A 108 0.75 -0.54 9.06
CA VAL A 108 0.81 -1.61 10.06
C VAL A 108 -0.24 -1.32 11.12
N MET A 109 -1.23 -2.19 11.22
CA MET A 109 -2.07 -2.30 12.41
C MET A 109 -1.59 -3.54 13.18
N MET A 110 -1.21 -3.38 14.44
CA MET A 110 -0.59 -4.47 15.21
C MET A 110 -1.53 -5.69 15.32
N SER A 111 -0.98 -6.88 15.07
CA SER A 111 -1.70 -8.16 15.04
C SER A 111 -1.84 -8.84 16.41
N HIS A 112 -1.37 -8.22 17.49
CA HIS A 112 -1.51 -8.75 18.84
C HIS A 112 -2.66 -8.06 19.59
N ARG A 113 -3.54 -8.89 20.18
CA ARG A 113 -4.66 -8.50 21.02
C ARG A 113 -4.17 -7.66 22.20
N THR A 114 -4.56 -6.39 22.23
CA THR A 114 -4.43 -5.53 23.41
C THR A 114 -5.83 -5.26 23.95
N THR A 115 -6.00 -5.36 25.27
CA THR A 115 -7.20 -4.92 25.98
C THR A 115 -6.98 -3.54 26.56
N THR A 116 -8.01 -2.71 26.63
CA THR A 116 -7.95 -1.48 27.44
C THR A 116 -7.89 -1.83 28.93
N ASP A 117 -7.47 -0.88 29.78
CA ASP A 117 -7.46 -1.04 31.25
C ASP A 117 -8.86 -1.36 31.83
N GLU A 118 -9.92 -1.08 31.06
CA GLU A 118 -11.33 -1.33 31.36
C GLU A 118 -11.82 -2.71 30.84
N GLY A 119 -10.96 -3.50 30.21
CA GLY A 119 -11.25 -4.89 29.80
C GLY A 119 -11.91 -5.05 28.42
N HIS A 120 -11.97 -4.01 27.59
CA HIS A 120 -12.54 -4.10 26.24
C HIS A 120 -11.56 -4.72 25.25
N GLU A 121 -12.07 -5.59 24.38
CA GLU A 121 -11.30 -6.59 23.66
C GLU A 121 -11.24 -6.30 22.15
N MET A 122 -10.04 -6.28 21.57
CA MET A 122 -9.78 -5.99 20.15
C MET A 122 -10.45 -6.95 19.13
N THR A 123 -10.72 -8.22 19.47
CA THR A 123 -11.51 -9.16 18.66
C THR A 123 -12.97 -8.74 18.49
N PHE A 124 -13.51 -7.87 19.35
CA PHE A 124 -14.81 -7.20 19.10
C PHE A 124 -14.75 -6.35 17.81
N ALA A 125 -13.63 -5.68 17.53
CA ALA A 125 -13.44 -4.90 16.31
C ALA A 125 -13.25 -5.80 15.06
N THR A 126 -12.59 -6.96 15.18
CA THR A 126 -12.34 -7.83 14.02
C THR A 126 -13.51 -8.76 13.69
N ASN A 127 -14.17 -9.36 14.69
CA ASN A 127 -15.18 -10.40 14.46
C ASN A 127 -16.62 -9.90 14.50
N LEU A 128 -16.93 -8.82 15.24
CA LEU A 128 -18.26 -8.22 15.20
C LEU A 128 -18.36 -7.13 14.13
N LEU A 129 -17.35 -6.26 13.99
CA LEU A 129 -17.38 -5.19 12.98
C LEU A 129 -16.86 -5.65 11.63
N GLY A 130 -16.01 -6.69 11.54
CA GLY A 130 -15.41 -7.18 10.29
C GLY A 130 -16.37 -7.37 9.12
N PRO A 131 -17.54 -8.04 9.30
CA PRO A 131 -18.55 -8.16 8.23
C PRO A 131 -19.14 -6.82 7.77
N TYR A 132 -19.12 -5.81 8.63
CA TYR A 132 -19.60 -4.46 8.36
C TYR A 132 -18.51 -3.53 7.82
N LEU A 133 -17.23 -3.89 7.93
CA LEU A 133 -16.13 -3.11 7.37
C LEU A 133 -16.07 -3.25 5.85
N ARG A 134 -15.45 -2.26 5.21
CA ARG A 134 -15.19 -2.26 3.76
C ARG A 134 -14.44 -3.51 3.33
N THR A 135 -14.72 -3.96 2.10
CA THR A 135 -13.82 -4.91 1.45
C THR A 135 -12.51 -4.22 1.03
N PRO A 136 -11.43 -4.96 0.79
CA PRO A 136 -10.21 -4.41 0.22
C PRO A 136 -10.41 -3.57 -1.04
N GLU A 137 -11.30 -4.00 -1.93
CA GLU A 137 -11.62 -3.32 -3.20
C GLU A 137 -12.31 -1.99 -2.94
N GLN A 138 -13.26 -1.95 -1.99
CA GLN A 138 -13.92 -0.71 -1.56
C GLN A 138 -12.96 0.25 -0.85
N GLY A 139 -11.91 -0.28 -0.20
CA GLY A 139 -10.83 0.54 0.37
C GLY A 139 -9.88 1.08 -0.70
N ALA A 140 -9.64 0.31 -1.77
CA ALA A 140 -8.75 0.68 -2.87
C ALA A 140 -9.36 1.74 -3.81
N ASP A 141 -10.68 1.81 -3.90
CA ASP A 141 -11.41 2.64 -4.85
C ASP A 141 -10.92 4.11 -4.93
N THR A 142 -10.79 4.78 -3.78
CA THR A 142 -10.32 6.18 -3.75
C THR A 142 -8.84 6.30 -4.09
N ILE A 143 -8.01 5.32 -3.72
CA ILE A 143 -6.58 5.30 -4.04
C ILE A 143 -6.39 5.18 -5.55
N VAL A 144 -7.10 4.23 -6.18
CA VAL A 144 -7.10 4.06 -7.64
C VAL A 144 -7.60 5.33 -8.31
N TRP A 145 -8.73 5.88 -7.87
CA TRP A 145 -9.26 7.11 -8.45
C TRP A 145 -8.28 8.29 -8.38
N LEU A 146 -7.59 8.49 -7.27
CA LEU A 146 -6.54 9.51 -7.16
C LEU A 146 -5.35 9.24 -8.06
N ALA A 147 -4.96 7.97 -8.19
CA ALA A 147 -3.81 7.58 -8.99
C ALA A 147 -4.04 7.75 -10.50
N VAL A 148 -5.30 7.65 -10.95
CA VAL A 148 -5.60 7.47 -12.37
C VAL A 148 -6.77 8.29 -12.92
N SER A 149 -7.40 9.18 -12.16
CA SER A 149 -8.50 9.99 -12.70
C SER A 149 -8.01 11.34 -13.21
N PRO A 150 -8.24 11.70 -14.49
CA PRO A 150 -7.91 13.02 -15.02
C PRO A 150 -8.60 14.17 -14.27
N THR A 151 -9.71 13.88 -13.61
CA THR A 151 -10.48 14.87 -12.84
C THR A 151 -9.74 15.43 -11.63
N VAL A 152 -8.66 14.76 -11.19
CA VAL A 152 -7.83 15.17 -10.03
C VAL A 152 -6.35 15.26 -10.35
N GLU A 153 -5.97 15.22 -11.64
CA GLU A 153 -4.58 15.27 -12.07
C GLU A 153 -3.83 16.52 -11.59
N ASN A 154 -4.54 17.64 -11.45
CA ASN A 154 -3.97 18.93 -11.02
C ASN A 154 -4.21 19.23 -9.53
N GLU A 155 -4.73 18.28 -8.76
CA GLU A 155 -5.02 18.45 -7.34
C GLU A 155 -3.82 18.00 -6.48
N SER A 156 -3.52 18.73 -5.40
CA SER A 156 -2.42 18.38 -4.48
C SER A 156 -2.74 18.72 -3.02
N GLY A 157 -2.21 17.95 -2.08
CA GLY A 157 -2.29 18.23 -0.63
C GLY A 157 -3.64 17.98 0.04
N GLY A 158 -4.58 17.34 -0.65
CA GLY A 158 -5.92 17.00 -0.18
C GLY A 158 -5.99 15.72 0.67
N PHE A 159 -7.05 15.60 1.47
CA PHE A 159 -7.40 14.36 2.16
C PHE A 159 -8.73 13.89 1.59
N TYR A 160 -8.78 12.65 1.10
CA TYR A 160 -9.90 12.16 0.30
C TYR A 160 -10.53 10.94 0.92
N GLU A 161 -11.87 10.91 0.94
CA GLU A 161 -12.67 9.76 1.32
C GLU A 161 -13.76 9.59 0.27
N ASP A 162 -13.93 8.38 -0.27
CA ASP A 162 -15.01 8.06 -1.22
C ASP A 162 -15.03 9.01 -2.43
N ARG A 163 -13.84 9.25 -3.01
CA ARG A 163 -13.62 10.15 -4.16
C ARG A 163 -14.04 11.61 -3.94
N GLU A 164 -14.12 12.05 -2.68
CA GLU A 164 -14.45 13.42 -2.33
C GLU A 164 -13.38 14.01 -1.40
N LEU A 165 -13.06 15.30 -1.59
CA LEU A 165 -12.20 16.04 -0.68
C LEU A 165 -12.91 16.19 0.67
N THR A 166 -12.25 15.82 1.76
CA THR A 166 -12.79 15.92 3.11
C THR A 166 -11.84 16.64 4.05
N ALA A 167 -12.37 17.10 5.18
CA ALA A 167 -11.59 17.75 6.21
C ALA A 167 -10.57 16.77 6.82
N LYS A 168 -9.35 17.26 7.05
CA LYS A 168 -8.26 16.51 7.70
C LYS A 168 -8.56 16.20 9.16
N HIS A 169 -9.38 17.05 9.79
CA HIS A 169 -9.70 17.00 11.22
C HIS A 169 -11.16 16.59 11.41
N LEU A 170 -11.41 15.75 12.40
CA LEU A 170 -12.74 15.23 12.70
C LEU A 170 -13.65 16.32 13.28
N THR A 171 -13.09 17.17 14.15
CA THR A 171 -13.69 18.39 14.70
C THR A 171 -12.60 19.44 14.95
N LYS A 172 -12.97 20.70 15.21
CA LYS A 172 -11.98 21.75 15.57
C LYS A 172 -11.08 21.34 16.74
N ASP A 173 -11.62 20.61 17.71
CA ASP A 173 -10.86 20.09 18.87
C ASP A 173 -9.84 18.99 18.52
N THR A 174 -9.78 18.56 17.26
CA THR A 174 -8.78 17.60 16.75
C THR A 174 -7.75 18.27 15.83
N GLU A 175 -7.77 19.60 15.74
CA GLU A 175 -6.75 20.39 15.09
C GLU A 175 -5.58 20.59 16.06
N SER A 176 -4.36 20.31 15.59
CA SER A 176 -3.16 20.65 16.34
C SER A 176 -2.87 22.14 16.22
N THR A 177 -2.53 22.76 17.34
CA THR A 177 -2.06 24.14 17.38
C THR A 177 -0.70 24.27 16.70
N ARG A 178 -0.35 25.50 16.30
CA ARG A 178 0.96 25.77 15.70
C ARG A 178 2.10 25.42 16.66
N GLU A 179 1.93 25.71 17.94
CA GLU A 179 2.90 25.38 18.99
C GLU A 179 3.12 23.87 19.11
N GLU A 180 2.06 23.06 19.13
CA GLU A 180 2.17 21.59 19.15
C GLU A 180 2.91 21.05 17.92
N ILE A 181 2.65 21.63 16.75
CA ILE A 181 3.34 21.27 15.50
C ILE A 181 4.84 21.61 15.60
N ASP A 182 5.18 22.81 16.05
CA ASP A 182 6.59 23.24 16.17
C ASP A 182 7.35 22.43 17.24
N ASN A 183 6.68 22.06 18.33
CA ASN A 183 7.23 21.16 19.34
C ASN A 183 7.52 19.76 18.78
N LEU A 184 6.61 19.21 17.97
CA LEU A 184 6.83 17.93 17.29
C LEU A 184 8.02 18.01 16.33
N TRP A 185 8.13 19.08 15.53
CA TRP A 185 9.27 19.29 14.63
C TRP A 185 10.59 19.32 15.39
N THR A 186 10.66 20.10 16.46
CA THR A 186 11.86 20.19 17.31
C THR A 186 12.24 18.82 17.88
N TYR A 187 11.26 18.03 18.32
CA TYR A 187 11.48 16.67 18.80
C TYR A 187 12.05 15.76 17.70
N LEU A 188 11.47 15.78 16.50
CA LEU A 188 11.94 14.96 15.38
C LEU A 188 13.35 15.33 14.94
N GLU A 189 13.68 16.63 14.87
CA GLU A 189 15.04 17.11 14.57
C GLU A 189 16.05 16.58 15.58
N LYS A 190 15.69 16.58 16.86
CA LYS A 190 16.53 16.02 17.92
C LYS A 190 16.73 14.51 17.74
N CYS A 191 15.68 13.75 17.44
CA CYS A 191 15.80 12.31 17.21
C CYS A 191 16.78 11.97 16.08
N VAL A 192 16.75 12.74 14.98
CA VAL A 192 17.69 12.55 13.86
C VAL A 192 19.13 12.84 14.29
N GLN A 193 19.36 13.91 15.06
CA GLN A 193 20.69 14.25 15.57
C GLN A 193 21.23 13.21 16.57
N ASP A 194 20.36 12.65 17.42
CA ASP A 194 20.73 11.63 18.40
C ASP A 194 21.09 10.29 17.69
N GLU A 195 20.48 9.95 16.55
CA GLU A 195 20.87 8.80 15.73
C GLU A 195 22.22 8.99 15.04
N GLU A 196 22.52 10.19 14.50
CA GLU A 196 23.80 10.48 13.86
C GLU A 196 25.00 10.40 14.81
N GLN A 197 24.76 10.59 16.12
CA GLN A 197 25.77 10.54 17.17
C GLN A 197 26.01 9.13 17.73
N GLN A 198 25.19 8.13 17.37
CA GLN A 198 25.41 6.75 17.79
C GLN A 198 26.57 6.13 16.99
N PRO A 199 27.55 5.48 17.65
CA PRO A 199 28.61 4.77 16.95
C PRO A 199 27.98 3.66 16.10
N LYS A 200 28.20 3.69 14.78
CA LYS A 200 27.77 2.62 13.86
C LYS A 200 28.35 1.30 14.36
N GLU A 201 27.49 0.42 14.90
CA GLU A 201 27.88 -0.95 15.18
C GLU A 201 28.37 -1.58 13.87
N GLN A 202 29.62 -2.06 13.87
CA GLN A 202 30.17 -2.82 12.76
C GLN A 202 29.35 -4.12 12.65
N GLN A 203 28.46 -4.19 11.66
CA GLN A 203 27.86 -5.47 11.28
C GLN A 203 28.99 -6.43 10.91
N PRO A 204 29.06 -7.64 11.50
CA PRO A 204 30.05 -8.63 11.11
C PRO A 204 29.83 -8.98 9.64
N ASN A 205 30.88 -8.77 8.85
CA ASN A 205 30.90 -9.00 7.42
C ASN A 205 30.91 -10.51 7.13
N SER A 206 29.78 -11.20 7.28
CA SER A 206 29.63 -12.60 6.85
C SER A 206 29.05 -12.66 5.45
N ARG A 207 29.84 -12.24 4.47
CA ARG A 207 29.74 -12.73 3.09
C ARG A 207 31.04 -13.44 2.78
N ASP A 208 31.14 -14.67 3.27
CA ASP A 208 32.07 -15.64 2.70
C ASP A 208 31.54 -15.97 1.30
N ASN A 209 32.09 -15.32 0.28
CA ASN A 209 31.91 -15.66 -1.11
C ASN A 209 32.81 -16.87 -1.40
N SER A 210 32.36 -18.06 -1.01
CA SER A 210 33.00 -19.32 -1.40
C SER A 210 31.93 -20.35 -1.72
N ASP A 211 31.12 -20.11 -2.75
CA ASP A 211 30.32 -21.13 -3.45
C ASP A 211 29.89 -20.55 -4.81
N ASN A 212 30.88 -20.20 -5.65
CA ASN A 212 30.67 -19.92 -7.06
C ASN A 212 31.85 -20.49 -7.86
N GLU A 213 31.98 -21.81 -7.85
CA GLU A 213 32.72 -22.53 -8.88
C GLU A 213 31.71 -23.21 -9.81
N HIS A 214 31.45 -22.54 -10.92
CA HIS A 214 30.92 -23.15 -12.13
C HIS A 214 32.13 -23.65 -12.94
N PRO A 215 32.28 -24.95 -13.22
CA PRO A 215 33.39 -25.43 -14.03
C PRO A 215 33.04 -25.25 -15.51
N ASP A 216 33.57 -24.20 -16.13
CA ASP A 216 33.69 -24.12 -17.59
C ASP A 216 34.82 -25.06 -18.05
N GLY A 217 34.47 -25.99 -18.94
CA GLY A 217 35.41 -26.91 -19.58
C GLY A 217 34.85 -27.40 -20.91
N LEU A 218 35.14 -26.62 -21.96
CA LEU A 218 34.97 -26.97 -23.36
C LEU A 218 35.62 -28.34 -23.67
N VAL A 219 34.90 -29.22 -24.37
CA VAL A 219 35.53 -30.24 -25.22
C VAL A 219 34.88 -30.19 -26.60
N GLU A 220 35.79 -30.13 -27.56
CA GLU A 220 35.63 -29.98 -29.01
C GLU A 220 34.85 -31.14 -29.64
N GLY A 221 34.31 -30.90 -30.83
CA GLY A 221 33.48 -31.85 -31.55
C GLY A 221 34.24 -33.00 -32.21
N GLU A 222 33.51 -34.07 -32.51
CA GLU A 222 33.86 -34.99 -33.58
C GLU A 222 32.61 -35.39 -34.38
N THR A 223 32.80 -35.37 -35.69
CA THR A 223 31.88 -35.77 -36.76
C THR A 223 31.91 -37.28 -37.03
N HIS A 224 30.74 -37.83 -37.40
CA HIS A 224 30.47 -39.02 -38.28
C HIS A 224 30.63 -40.47 -37.73
N PRO A 225 30.04 -41.52 -38.38
CA PRO A 225 29.17 -41.58 -39.58
C PRO A 225 27.91 -42.51 -39.51
N MET A 226 27.04 -42.32 -40.52
CA MET A 226 26.16 -43.25 -41.26
C MET A 226 25.80 -44.65 -40.69
N ARG A 227 24.49 -44.87 -40.52
CA ARG A 227 23.75 -45.93 -41.24
C ARG A 227 22.26 -45.59 -41.35
#